data_AF-A0AAD8WY96-F1
#
_entry.id   AF-A0AAD8WY96-F1
#
_cell.length_a   1.000
_cell.length_b   1.000
_cell.length_c   1.000
_cell.angle_alpha   90.00
_cell.angle_beta   90.00
_cell.angle_gamma   90.00
#
_symmetry.space_group_name_H-M   'P 1'
#
loop_
_entity.id
_entity.type
_entity.pdbx_description
1 polymer ?
#
loop_
_entity_poly.entity_id
_entity_poly.type
_entity_poly.pdbx_seq_one_letter_code
_entity_poly.pdbx_strand_id
1 'polypeptide(L)'
;MARPRCGALCILLAVVFAAAAAEETEKQSTYIVHVAHKHAPLLPGRGGLVATGAYGSFLRDHVPVHMSVPVPRVLYSYSHAATGFAARLTGRQAANLAAERSVLAVVPDATLQLHTTLTSSFLGLSASSGLLPASNGATDVVIGVMDTGVYPINRASFAADPNSQHPRDFCSTKSIYTSLSSGYALYERISTSRIPMMK
;
A
#
# COMPACT_ATOMS: atom_id res chain seq x y z
N MET A 1 -68.94 -20.22 6.07
CA MET A 1 -67.82 -19.73 6.93
C MET A 1 -66.52 -20.34 6.42
N ALA A 2 -65.74 -19.60 5.63
CA ALA A 2 -64.49 -20.06 5.06
C ALA A 2 -63.35 -19.83 6.08
N ARG A 3 -62.65 -20.90 6.47
CA ARG A 3 -61.48 -20.81 7.37
C ARG A 3 -60.33 -20.10 6.63
N PRO A 4 -59.72 -19.05 7.21
CA PRO A 4 -58.62 -18.35 6.54
C PRO A 4 -57.43 -19.31 6.39
N ARG A 5 -56.85 -19.31 5.19
CA ARG A 5 -55.77 -20.22 4.78
C ARG A 5 -54.47 -19.86 5.53
N CYS A 6 -54.27 -20.49 6.68
CA CYS A 6 -53.07 -20.34 7.53
C CYS A 6 -51.75 -20.57 6.77
N GLY A 7 -51.77 -21.43 5.73
CA GLY A 7 -50.59 -21.70 4.91
C GLY A 7 -50.03 -20.49 4.14
N ALA A 8 -50.88 -19.56 3.69
CA ALA A 8 -50.40 -18.39 2.92
C ALA A 8 -49.65 -17.38 3.81
N LEU A 9 -50.09 -17.23 5.06
CA LEU A 9 -49.44 -16.35 6.04
C LEU A 9 -48.09 -16.91 6.48
N CYS A 10 -47.99 -18.23 6.70
CA CYS A 10 -46.74 -18.88 7.04
C CYS A 10 -45.72 -18.81 5.90
N ILE A 11 -46.16 -18.94 4.64
CA ILE A 11 -45.27 -18.80 3.47
C ILE A 11 -44.77 -17.35 3.35
N LEU A 12 -45.65 -16.36 3.51
CA LEU A 12 -45.25 -14.95 3.50
C LEU A 12 -44.24 -14.62 4.62
N LEU A 13 -44.50 -15.09 5.84
CA LEU A 13 -43.57 -14.93 6.96
C LEU A 13 -42.22 -15.61 6.71
N ALA A 14 -42.22 -16.82 6.15
CA ALA A 14 -40.99 -17.53 5.80
C ALA A 14 -40.19 -16.81 4.70
N VAL A 15 -40.86 -16.24 3.70
CA VAL A 15 -40.21 -15.46 2.62
C VAL A 15 -39.61 -14.16 3.17
N VAL A 16 -40.32 -13.45 4.05
CA VAL A 16 -39.79 -12.25 4.71
C VAL A 16 -38.59 -12.58 5.60
N PHE A 17 -38.66 -13.69 6.35
CA PHE A 17 -37.56 -14.14 7.21
C PHE A 17 -36.33 -14.58 6.41
N ALA A 18 -36.53 -15.26 5.26
CA ALA A 18 -35.46 -15.63 4.35
C ALA A 18 -34.81 -14.41 3.66
N ALA A 19 -35.60 -13.40 3.29
CA ALA A 19 -35.09 -12.15 2.73
C ALA A 19 -34.24 -11.36 3.73
N ALA A 20 -34.60 -11.38 5.02
CA ALA A 20 -33.81 -10.76 6.08
C ALA A 20 -32.51 -11.53 6.40
N ALA A 21 -32.51 -12.86 6.22
CA ALA A 21 -31.33 -13.70 6.44
C ALA A 21 -30.31 -13.65 5.28
N ALA A 22 -30.69 -13.09 4.13
CA ALA A 22 -29.87 -12.97 2.94
C ALA A 22 -29.09 -11.65 2.83
N GLU A 23 -28.99 -10.86 3.91
CA GLU A 23 -27.93 -9.85 3.99
C GLU A 23 -26.58 -10.58 4.08
N GLU A 24 -25.98 -10.86 2.92
CA GLU A 24 -24.57 -11.17 2.87
C GLU A 24 -23.81 -9.98 3.46
N THR A 25 -23.20 -10.18 4.62
CA THR A 25 -22.38 -9.16 5.28
C THR A 25 -21.27 -8.74 4.33
N GLU A 26 -21.42 -7.57 3.72
CA GLU A 26 -20.55 -7.12 2.65
C GLU A 26 -19.11 -6.96 3.19
N LYS A 27 -18.21 -7.84 2.76
CA LYS A 27 -16.85 -7.92 3.30
C LYS A 27 -16.03 -6.71 2.85
N GLN A 28 -15.41 -6.02 3.81
CA GLN A 28 -14.46 -4.95 3.48
C GLN A 28 -13.12 -5.51 3.02
N SER A 29 -12.57 -4.90 1.97
CA SER A 29 -11.21 -5.11 1.46
C SER A 29 -10.48 -3.77 1.35
N THR A 30 -9.15 -3.80 1.14
CA THR A 30 -8.37 -2.57 1.00
C THR A 30 -8.39 -2.12 -0.45
N TYR A 31 -8.59 -0.82 -0.65
CA TYR A 31 -8.55 -0.16 -1.95
C TYR A 31 -7.63 1.05 -1.89
N ILE A 32 -6.96 1.33 -3.00
CA ILE A 32 -6.20 2.54 -3.25
C ILE A 32 -7.11 3.48 -4.06
N VAL A 33 -7.36 4.67 -3.51
CA VAL A 33 -8.22 5.70 -4.09
C VAL A 33 -7.34 6.86 -4.54
N HIS A 34 -7.27 7.07 -5.85
CA HIS A 34 -6.61 8.23 -6.44
C HIS A 34 -7.61 9.38 -6.55
N VAL A 35 -7.27 10.52 -5.97
CA VAL A 35 -8.12 11.71 -5.93
C VAL A 35 -7.52 12.78 -6.82
N ALA A 36 -8.36 13.46 -7.60
CA ALA A 36 -7.90 14.56 -8.42
C ALA A 36 -7.31 15.65 -7.53
N HIS A 37 -6.10 16.14 -7.86
CA HIS A 37 -5.35 17.05 -7.00
C HIS A 37 -6.17 18.29 -6.56
N LYS A 38 -6.96 18.86 -7.47
CA LYS A 38 -7.87 20.00 -7.21
C LYS A 38 -9.00 19.73 -6.20
N HIS A 39 -9.31 18.47 -5.94
CA HIS A 39 -10.35 18.02 -5.01
C HIS A 39 -9.78 17.33 -3.77
N ALA A 40 -8.45 17.20 -3.70
CA ALA A 40 -7.80 16.60 -2.56
C ALA A 40 -7.74 17.60 -1.40
N PRO A 41 -7.94 17.15 -0.15
CA PRO A 41 -7.70 17.98 1.01
C PRO A 41 -6.25 18.47 1.02
N LEU A 42 -6.06 19.76 1.31
CA LEU A 42 -4.73 20.33 1.54
C LEU A 42 -4.14 19.69 2.80
N LEU A 43 -3.15 18.81 2.60
CA LEU A 43 -2.42 18.22 3.70
C LEU A 43 -1.31 19.19 4.13
N PRO A 44 -1.21 19.56 5.43
CA PRO A 44 -0.11 20.37 5.90
C PRO A 44 1.22 19.64 5.65
N GLY A 45 2.22 20.39 5.17
CA GLY A 45 3.52 19.84 4.82
C GLY A 45 4.24 19.24 6.03
N ARG A 46 4.89 18.09 5.78
CA ARG A 46 5.74 17.28 6.67
C ARG A 46 5.04 16.58 7.85
N GLY A 47 5.18 15.25 7.86
CA GLY A 47 5.11 14.44 9.07
C GLY A 47 3.85 13.58 9.14
N GLY A 48 4.06 12.28 8.97
CA GLY A 48 3.01 11.27 9.03
C GLY A 48 2.19 11.34 10.33
N LEU A 49 0.96 10.82 10.22
CA LEU A 49 -0.03 10.55 11.27
C LEU A 49 -1.12 11.60 11.56
N VAL A 50 -1.29 12.66 10.75
CA VAL A 50 -2.46 13.58 10.87
C VAL A 50 -3.28 13.71 9.57
N ALA A 51 -2.96 12.94 8.52
CA ALA A 51 -3.66 13.02 7.23
C ALA A 51 -4.88 12.06 7.08
N THR A 52 -5.09 11.13 8.01
CA THR A 52 -6.26 10.23 8.02
C THR A 52 -7.58 10.95 8.27
N GLY A 53 -7.57 12.03 9.06
CA GLY A 53 -8.78 12.78 9.41
C GLY A 53 -9.42 13.49 8.22
N ALA A 54 -8.61 14.13 7.36
CA ALA A 54 -9.10 14.88 6.21
C ALA A 54 -9.80 13.99 5.17
N TYR A 55 -9.19 12.86 4.83
CA TYR A 55 -9.82 11.86 3.95
C TYR A 55 -10.95 11.08 4.65
N GLY A 56 -11.01 11.08 5.99
CA GLY A 56 -12.16 10.56 6.73
C GLY A 56 -13.43 11.38 6.48
N SER A 57 -13.32 12.71 6.38
CA SER A 57 -14.45 13.56 5.96
C SER A 57 -14.79 13.37 4.49
N PHE A 58 -13.78 13.26 3.61
CA PHE A 58 -14.01 12.92 2.20
C PHE A 58 -14.87 11.66 2.04
N LEU A 59 -14.57 10.59 2.80
CA LEU A 59 -15.37 9.37 2.80
C LEU A 59 -16.80 9.57 3.33
N ARG A 60 -17.00 10.41 4.35
CA ARG A 60 -18.36 10.71 4.85
C ARG A 60 -19.19 11.49 3.84
N ASP A 61 -18.55 12.39 3.09
CA ASP A 61 -19.23 13.24 2.12
C ASP A 61 -19.60 12.48 0.84
N HIS A 62 -18.78 11.48 0.46
CA HIS A 62 -18.92 10.74 -0.80
C HIS A 62 -19.37 9.28 -0.62
N VAL A 63 -19.65 8.81 0.60
CA VAL A 63 -20.28 7.50 0.84
C VAL A 63 -21.64 7.73 1.50
N PRO A 64 -22.75 7.41 0.80
CA PRO A 64 -24.08 7.60 1.35
C PRO A 64 -24.29 6.86 2.67
N VAL A 65 -25.07 7.46 3.58
CA VAL A 65 -25.33 6.92 4.93
C VAL A 65 -25.87 5.48 4.91
N HIS A 66 -26.72 5.14 3.94
CA HIS A 66 -27.26 3.78 3.80
C HIS A 66 -26.23 2.74 3.31
N MET A 67 -25.04 3.18 2.89
CA MET A 67 -23.91 2.34 2.51
C MET A 67 -22.72 2.50 3.47
N SER A 68 -22.85 3.27 4.55
CA SER A 68 -21.75 3.56 5.46
C SER A 68 -21.52 2.45 6.50
N VAL A 69 -22.26 1.33 6.41
CA VAL A 69 -22.11 0.17 7.28
C VAL A 69 -21.67 -1.02 6.41
N PRO A 70 -20.55 -1.70 6.73
CA PRO A 70 -19.56 -1.36 7.76
C PRO A 70 -18.82 -0.04 7.50
N VAL A 71 -18.41 0.65 8.57
CA VAL A 71 -17.81 2.00 8.50
C VAL A 71 -16.52 1.98 7.67
N PRO A 72 -16.42 2.80 6.61
CA PRO A 72 -15.21 2.88 5.81
C PRO A 72 -14.08 3.55 6.62
N ARG A 73 -12.85 3.04 6.49
CA ARG A 73 -11.70 3.49 7.30
C ARG A 73 -10.49 3.80 6.44
N VAL A 74 -10.00 5.03 6.52
CA VAL A 74 -8.71 5.43 5.93
C VAL A 74 -7.57 4.73 6.68
N LEU A 75 -6.67 4.10 5.94
CA LEU A 75 -5.46 3.44 6.46
C LEU A 75 -4.25 4.39 6.41
N TYR A 76 -4.02 5.00 5.25
CA TYR A 76 -2.96 5.98 5.02
C TYR A 76 -3.34 6.89 3.84
N SER A 77 -2.64 8.01 3.71
CA SER A 77 -2.83 8.94 2.60
C SER A 77 -1.49 9.41 2.04
N TYR A 78 -1.50 9.85 0.79
CA TYR A 78 -0.33 10.23 0.03
C TYR A 78 -0.63 11.46 -0.83
N SER A 79 0.35 12.36 -0.96
CA SER A 79 0.20 13.64 -1.68
C SER A 79 1.42 14.07 -2.48
N HIS A 80 2.53 13.32 -2.43
CA HIS A 80 3.79 13.71 -3.06
C HIS A 80 3.88 13.28 -4.52
N ALA A 81 4.08 11.98 -4.79
CA ALA A 81 4.17 11.45 -6.16
C ALA A 81 2.79 11.28 -6.83
N ALA A 82 1.76 11.11 -6.02
CA ALA A 82 0.37 11.05 -6.41
C ALA A 82 -0.48 11.65 -5.28
N THR A 83 -1.77 11.86 -5.53
CA THR A 83 -2.70 12.36 -4.51
C THR A 83 -3.82 11.36 -4.28
N GLY A 84 -4.05 10.99 -3.02
CA GLY A 84 -5.07 10.02 -2.67
C GLY A 84 -4.87 9.36 -1.32
N PHE A 85 -5.54 8.24 -1.12
CA PHE A 85 -5.53 7.49 0.13
C PHE A 85 -5.80 6.01 -0.08
N ALA A 86 -5.44 5.19 0.90
CA ALA A 86 -5.88 3.81 0.99
C ALA A 86 -6.93 3.66 2.08
N ALA A 87 -7.98 2.89 1.82
CA ALA A 87 -9.06 2.68 2.78
C ALA A 87 -9.59 1.25 2.75
N ARG A 88 -10.16 0.81 3.88
CA ARG A 88 -11.02 -0.37 3.93
C ARG A 88 -12.42 0.02 3.50
N LEU A 89 -12.89 -0.60 2.42
CA LEU A 89 -14.18 -0.32 1.79
C LEU A 89 -14.87 -1.65 1.43
N THR A 90 -16.20 -1.64 1.39
CA THR A 90 -16.96 -2.70 0.70
C THR A 90 -16.92 -2.49 -0.82
N GLY A 91 -17.33 -3.51 -1.59
CA GLY A 91 -17.39 -3.40 -3.05
C GLY A 91 -18.32 -2.26 -3.50
N ARG A 92 -19.48 -2.12 -2.86
CA ARG A 92 -20.44 -1.05 -3.13
C ARG A 92 -19.89 0.32 -2.76
N GLN A 93 -19.21 0.46 -1.62
CA GLN A 93 -18.55 1.71 -1.22
C GLN A 93 -17.48 2.12 -2.24
N ALA A 94 -16.65 1.17 -2.69
CA ALA A 94 -15.63 1.41 -3.70
C ALA A 94 -16.23 1.80 -5.06
N ALA A 95 -17.29 1.13 -5.50
CA ALA A 95 -18.00 1.46 -6.73
C ALA A 95 -18.65 2.85 -6.68
N ASN A 96 -19.23 3.23 -5.53
CA ASN A 96 -19.80 4.56 -5.34
C ASN A 96 -18.72 5.64 -5.47
N LEU A 97 -17.57 5.46 -4.80
CA LEU A 97 -16.44 6.40 -4.90
C LEU A 97 -15.88 6.48 -6.33
N ALA A 98 -15.83 5.36 -7.06
CA ALA A 98 -15.34 5.36 -8.44
C ALA A 98 -16.22 6.17 -9.41
N ALA A 99 -17.49 6.41 -9.06
CA ALA A 99 -18.41 7.24 -9.83
C ALA A 99 -18.26 8.76 -9.54
N GLU A 100 -17.52 9.13 -8.50
CA GLU A 100 -17.35 10.52 -8.09
C GLU A 100 -16.42 11.28 -9.02
N ARG A 101 -16.81 12.50 -9.42
CA ARG A 101 -16.00 13.35 -10.33
C ARG A 101 -14.67 13.79 -9.71
N SER A 102 -14.58 13.76 -8.38
CA SER A 102 -13.38 14.08 -7.61
C SER A 102 -12.37 12.92 -7.56
N VAL A 103 -12.79 11.70 -7.90
CA VAL A 103 -12.00 10.47 -7.84
C VAL A 103 -11.52 10.11 -9.25
N LEU A 104 -10.22 9.87 -9.39
CA LEU A 104 -9.59 9.48 -10.65
C LEU A 104 -9.63 7.97 -10.86
N ALA A 105 -9.43 7.20 -9.80
CA ALA A 105 -9.46 5.74 -9.83
C ALA A 105 -9.66 5.17 -8.42
N VAL A 106 -10.32 4.01 -8.36
CA VAL A 106 -10.41 3.15 -7.18
C VAL A 106 -9.94 1.77 -7.60
N VAL A 107 -8.81 1.33 -7.07
CA VAL A 107 -8.21 0.04 -7.43
C VAL A 107 -8.06 -0.85 -6.20
N PRO A 108 -8.31 -2.17 -6.31
CA PRO A 108 -8.04 -3.10 -5.21
C PRO A 108 -6.56 -3.05 -4.82
N ASP A 109 -6.28 -3.00 -3.51
CA ASP A 109 -4.93 -3.16 -2.99
C ASP A 109 -4.58 -4.65 -3.00
N ALA A 110 -3.64 -5.02 -3.86
CA ALA A 110 -3.25 -6.42 -4.08
C ALA A 110 -1.83 -6.65 -3.59
N THR A 111 -1.64 -7.73 -2.84
CA THR A 111 -0.30 -8.18 -2.45
C THR A 111 0.45 -8.67 -3.69
N LEU A 112 1.55 -8.00 -4.02
CA LEU A 112 2.46 -8.44 -5.08
C LEU A 112 3.46 -9.47 -4.53
N GLN A 113 3.77 -10.48 -5.34
CA GLN A 113 4.82 -11.46 -5.02
C GLN A 113 6.17 -10.98 -5.54
N LEU A 114 7.23 -11.26 -4.78
CA LEU A 114 8.60 -10.92 -5.19
C LEU A 114 9.03 -11.84 -6.33
N HIS A 115 9.50 -11.24 -7.42
CA HIS A 115 9.86 -11.97 -8.64
C HIS A 115 11.35 -12.31 -8.75
N THR A 116 12.22 -11.87 -7.83
CA THR A 116 13.67 -12.01 -7.99
C THR A 116 14.38 -12.45 -6.70
N THR A 117 15.25 -13.44 -6.82
CA THR A 117 16.23 -13.81 -5.78
C THR A 117 17.66 -13.33 -6.11
N LEU A 118 17.86 -12.73 -7.29
CA LEU A 118 19.16 -12.31 -7.83
C LEU A 118 19.10 -10.92 -8.47
N THR A 119 18.81 -9.90 -7.66
CA THR A 119 18.65 -8.50 -8.11
C THR A 119 19.90 -7.96 -8.85
N SER A 120 21.11 -8.33 -8.43
CA SER A 120 22.34 -7.85 -9.10
C SER A 120 22.48 -8.40 -10.53
N SER A 121 22.27 -9.69 -10.73
CA SER A 121 22.29 -10.29 -12.08
C SER A 121 21.15 -9.76 -12.94
N PHE A 122 19.95 -9.59 -12.36
CA PHE A 122 18.81 -9.00 -13.07
C PHE A 122 19.10 -7.57 -13.55
N LEU A 123 19.78 -6.77 -12.73
CA LEU A 123 20.15 -5.39 -13.06
C LEU A 123 21.49 -5.27 -13.80
N GLY A 124 22.19 -6.37 -14.11
CA GLY A 124 23.48 -6.32 -14.78
C GLY A 124 24.59 -5.64 -13.97
N LEU A 125 24.52 -5.73 -12.63
CA LEU A 125 25.48 -5.15 -11.68
C LEU A 125 26.60 -6.16 -11.37
N SER A 126 27.47 -6.40 -12.36
CA SER A 126 28.67 -7.23 -12.19
C SER A 126 29.90 -6.36 -11.91
N ALA A 127 30.82 -6.84 -11.07
CA ALA A 127 32.06 -6.12 -10.78
C ALA A 127 33.01 -6.05 -11.99
N SER A 128 32.90 -7.00 -12.93
CA SER A 128 33.81 -7.12 -14.08
C SER A 128 33.21 -6.62 -15.39
N SER A 129 31.90 -6.34 -15.44
CA SER A 129 31.19 -5.95 -16.66
C SER A 129 29.83 -5.31 -16.35
N GLY A 130 29.21 -4.66 -17.34
CA GLY A 130 27.88 -4.08 -17.19
C GLY A 130 27.88 -2.69 -16.55
N LEU A 131 26.81 -2.35 -15.82
CA LEU A 131 26.54 -0.96 -15.39
C LEU A 131 27.51 -0.46 -14.32
N LEU A 132 28.07 -1.34 -13.48
CA LEU A 132 28.96 -0.92 -12.39
C LEU A 132 30.31 -0.36 -12.92
N PRO A 133 31.09 -1.06 -13.76
CA PRO A 133 32.30 -0.48 -14.35
C PRO A 133 32.02 0.72 -15.25
N ALA A 134 30.92 0.66 -16.02
CA ALA A 134 30.55 1.74 -16.95
C ALA A 134 30.19 3.06 -16.24
N SER A 135 29.71 2.98 -15.00
CA SER A 135 29.35 4.14 -14.17
C SER A 135 30.47 4.57 -13.22
N ASN A 136 31.69 4.06 -13.38
CA ASN A 136 32.80 4.28 -12.44
C ASN A 136 32.40 3.93 -10.99
N GLY A 137 31.65 2.83 -10.81
CA GLY A 137 31.18 2.40 -9.49
C GLY A 137 30.01 3.20 -8.91
N ALA A 138 29.31 4.00 -9.73
CA ALA A 138 28.17 4.82 -9.32
C ALA A 138 28.47 5.74 -8.11
N THR A 139 29.66 6.34 -8.10
CA THR A 139 30.05 7.34 -7.10
C THR A 139 29.14 8.57 -7.16
N ASP A 140 28.81 9.15 -5.99
CA ASP A 140 27.92 10.31 -5.83
C ASP A 140 26.47 10.10 -6.35
N VAL A 141 26.03 8.86 -6.46
CA VAL A 141 24.65 8.50 -6.83
C VAL A 141 23.95 7.80 -5.67
N VAL A 142 22.67 8.12 -5.47
CA VAL A 142 21.80 7.41 -4.52
C VAL A 142 20.85 6.51 -5.29
N ILE A 143 20.90 5.21 -5.00
CA ILE A 143 20.00 4.20 -5.58
C ILE A 143 19.00 3.78 -4.51
N GLY A 144 17.72 4.05 -4.74
CA GLY A 144 16.63 3.55 -3.91
C GLY A 144 16.20 2.15 -4.36
N VAL A 145 16.29 1.16 -3.47
CA VAL A 145 15.83 -0.20 -3.73
C VAL A 145 14.52 -0.45 -2.98
N MET A 146 13.42 -0.62 -3.71
CA MET A 146 12.12 -1.01 -3.16
C MET A 146 12.00 -2.53 -3.13
N ASP A 147 12.43 -3.13 -2.03
CA ASP A 147 12.36 -4.57 -1.77
C ASP A 147 11.87 -4.78 -0.32
N THR A 148 11.92 -6.00 0.18
CA THR A 148 11.69 -6.40 1.58
C THR A 148 12.62 -5.71 2.59
N GLY A 149 13.65 -5.02 2.10
CA GLY A 149 14.65 -4.32 2.87
C GLY A 149 15.98 -5.09 2.92
N VAL A 150 16.97 -4.48 3.55
CA VAL A 150 18.26 -5.09 3.84
C VAL A 150 18.39 -5.23 5.35
N TYR A 151 19.11 -6.25 5.80
CA TYR A 151 19.50 -6.42 7.21
C TYR A 151 21.00 -6.07 7.36
N PRO A 152 21.35 -4.81 7.72
CA PRO A 152 22.72 -4.32 7.63
C PRO A 152 23.58 -4.54 8.89
N ILE A 153 23.07 -5.24 9.92
CA ILE A 153 23.75 -5.33 11.22
C ILE A 153 25.13 -5.99 11.07
N ASN A 154 26.18 -5.31 11.57
CA ASN A 154 27.58 -5.72 11.55
C ASN A 154 28.20 -5.92 10.15
N ARG A 155 27.61 -5.34 9.10
CA ARG A 155 28.14 -5.44 7.74
C ARG A 155 28.89 -4.17 7.36
N ALA A 156 30.21 -4.28 7.21
CA ALA A 156 31.07 -3.17 6.81
C ALA A 156 30.64 -2.54 5.46
N SER A 157 30.08 -3.34 4.55
CA SER A 157 29.57 -2.88 3.25
C SER A 157 28.33 -1.97 3.33
N PHE A 158 27.70 -1.84 4.49
CA PHE A 158 26.57 -0.94 4.75
C PHE A 158 26.90 0.10 5.84
N ALA A 159 28.17 0.25 6.21
CA ALA A 159 28.59 1.30 7.12
C ALA A 159 28.41 2.67 6.43
N ALA A 160 27.88 3.65 7.16
CA ALA A 160 27.75 5.01 6.66
C ALA A 160 29.14 5.61 6.42
N ASP A 161 29.33 6.28 5.27
CA ASP A 161 30.51 7.10 5.05
C ASP A 161 30.41 8.34 5.95
N PRO A 162 31.34 8.52 6.92
CA PRO A 162 31.31 9.64 7.86
C PRO A 162 31.50 11.00 7.18
N ASN A 163 31.98 11.04 5.93
CA ASN A 163 32.23 12.25 5.17
C ASN A 163 31.14 12.53 4.11
N SER A 164 30.11 11.69 4.00
CA SER A 164 29.05 11.89 2.99
C SER A 164 28.11 13.05 3.33
N GLN A 165 27.95 13.99 2.40
CA GLN A 165 26.97 15.08 2.49
C GLN A 165 25.63 14.64 1.88
N HIS A 166 24.91 13.74 2.56
CA HIS A 166 23.54 13.40 2.14
C HIS A 166 22.52 14.43 2.66
N PRO A 167 21.48 14.79 1.87
CA PRO A 167 20.43 15.69 2.33
C PRO A 167 19.80 15.20 3.65
N ARG A 168 19.84 16.02 4.70
CA ARG A 168 19.37 15.69 6.06
C ARG A 168 17.88 15.30 6.15
N ASP A 169 17.12 15.50 5.08
CA ASP A 169 15.67 15.41 5.06
C ASP A 169 15.13 14.08 4.50
N PHE A 170 15.99 13.17 4.05
CA PHE A 170 15.61 11.92 3.39
C PHE A 170 15.56 10.70 4.35
N CYS A 171 14.92 10.86 5.50
CA CYS A 171 14.69 9.76 6.43
C CYS A 171 13.20 9.41 6.49
N SER A 172 12.71 8.56 5.59
CA SER A 172 11.44 7.87 5.83
C SER A 172 11.33 6.55 5.06
N THR A 173 11.00 5.50 5.82
CA THR A 173 10.43 4.21 5.39
C THR A 173 11.39 3.24 4.69
N LYS A 174 11.98 2.31 5.48
CA LYS A 174 12.64 1.02 5.09
C LYS A 174 13.46 0.98 3.79
N SER A 175 13.88 2.12 3.27
CA SER A 175 14.75 2.26 2.11
C SER A 175 16.16 2.39 2.64
N ILE A 176 17.01 1.41 2.34
CA ILE A 176 18.42 1.47 2.72
C ILE A 176 19.17 2.09 1.55
N TYR A 177 19.86 3.19 1.85
CA TYR A 177 20.75 3.87 0.92
C TYR A 177 22.12 3.19 0.97
N THR A 178 22.65 2.82 -0.20
CA THR A 178 24.07 2.47 -0.32
C THR A 178 24.77 3.60 -1.05
N SER A 179 25.61 4.36 -0.34
CA SER A 179 26.60 5.23 -0.97
C SER A 179 27.81 4.36 -1.29
N LEU A 180 28.14 4.19 -2.58
CA LEU A 180 29.37 3.51 -3.00
C LEU A 180 30.51 4.53 -3.03
N SER A 181 30.83 5.06 -1.87
CA SER A 181 32.05 5.84 -1.65
C SER A 181 33.17 4.88 -1.25
N SER A 182 34.13 4.74 -2.15
CA SER A 182 35.36 3.94 -2.02
C SER A 182 35.18 2.42 -1.98
N GLY A 183 35.58 1.80 -3.09
CA GLY A 183 35.44 0.38 -3.34
C GLY A 183 36.15 -0.50 -2.31
N TYR A 184 35.39 -1.39 -1.68
CA TYR A 184 35.70 -2.78 -1.32
C TYR A 184 34.39 -3.44 -0.86
N ALA A 185 33.53 -3.84 -1.80
CA ALA A 185 32.37 -4.67 -1.49
C ALA A 185 32.75 -6.15 -1.63
N LEU A 186 33.25 -6.75 -0.55
CA LEU A 186 33.36 -8.21 -0.46
C LEU A 186 31.95 -8.80 -0.32
N TYR A 187 31.57 -9.59 -1.32
CA TYR A 187 30.30 -10.29 -1.41
C TYR A 187 30.32 -11.52 -0.53
N GLU A 188 29.48 -11.56 0.50
CA GLU A 188 29.21 -12.81 1.22
C GLU A 188 27.84 -13.36 0.83
N ARG A 189 27.87 -14.62 0.39
CA ARG A 189 26.78 -15.43 -0.15
C ARG A 189 25.64 -15.55 0.87
N ILE A 190 24.55 -14.79 0.71
CA ILE A 190 23.33 -15.02 1.50
C ILE A 190 22.61 -16.24 0.92
N SER A 191 22.96 -17.42 1.46
CA SER A 191 22.21 -18.67 1.25
C SER A 191 20.86 -18.56 1.95
N THR A 192 19.77 -18.58 1.18
CA THR A 192 18.37 -18.49 1.64
C THR A 192 17.86 -19.73 2.40
N SER A 193 18.74 -20.60 2.89
CA SER A 193 18.36 -21.89 3.47
C SER A 193 17.87 -21.85 4.92
N ARG A 194 17.85 -20.69 5.61
CA ARG A 194 17.39 -20.60 7.02
C ARG A 194 16.70 -19.29 7.35
N ILE A 195 15.52 -19.06 6.79
CA ILE A 195 14.53 -18.18 7.42
C ILE A 195 13.36 -19.08 7.85
N PRO A 196 13.26 -19.50 9.12
CA PRO A 196 12.07 -20.20 9.58
C PRO A 196 10.91 -19.22 9.60
N MET A 197 9.91 -19.44 8.73
CA MET A 197 8.59 -18.83 8.88
C MET A 197 7.98 -19.35 10.18
N MET A 198 7.89 -18.51 11.21
CA MET A 198 6.98 -18.76 12.32
C MET A 198 5.57 -18.42 11.83
N LYS A 199 4.71 -19.44 11.87
CA LYS A 199 3.25 -19.38 11.69
C LYS A 199 2.59 -18.71 12.90
#